data_AF-A0A7R6XWV9-F1
#
_entry.id   AF-A0A7R6XWV9-F1
#
_cell.length_a   1.000
_cell.length_b   1.000
_cell.length_c   1.000
_cell.angle_alpha   90.00
_cell.angle_beta   90.00
_cell.angle_gamma   90.00
#
_symmetry.space_group_name_H-M   'P 1'
#
loop_
_entity.id
_entity.type
_entity.pdbx_description
1 polymer ?
#
loop_
_entity_poly.entity_id
_entity_poly.type
_entity_poly.pdbx_seq_one_letter_code
_entity_poly.pdbx_strand_id
1 'polypeptide(L)'
;MPPAATEPTAPHTEAPATGAPAATEQPAKAGQAPADATAAPANPDAAPVLDSQKESAPTNGPAPAATGEQTAQPADAAPPPASDAAATEAAQPKEVQSVKSEKGSRRDRSPDEENVRKRERPEGTDVIREIGDRVIVQFGDHVTVESNDRPRMTRGAKEVYYEDLPRGRIRETIVRENGNQIVTVRDRYGNVIRRSRITPDGREYVMVYVDDRYYDRDNSWRDPGLDLAPIRLRIPVNEYILDAADVDDPQRYYTFLDQPPIERIQRLYSVDEVKRSARIRDIVRRVDLDTLTFETGSADIPEGELGKLKSLAEAMEKLLGKNPAETFLIEGHTDAVGSDEDNLALSDRRAESVASALTNSFAIPPENLVTQGYGEQFLKVKTEAATRENRRVGIRRITPLVAPVANAN
;
A
#
# COMPACT_ATOMS: atom_id res chain seq x y z
N MET A 1 13.72 -64.72 44.08
CA MET A 1 14.06 -65.22 45.42
C MET A 1 15.14 -66.29 45.25
N PRO A 2 16.13 -66.43 46.15
CA PRO A 2 16.19 -65.93 47.53
C PRO A 2 17.29 -64.82 47.69
N PRO A 3 17.91 -64.53 48.86
CA PRO A 3 17.46 -63.37 49.63
C PRO A 3 18.54 -62.41 50.23
N ALA A 4 18.05 -61.26 50.68
CA ALA A 4 18.43 -60.41 51.83
C ALA A 4 19.83 -60.48 52.50
N ALA A 5 20.38 -59.28 52.79
CA ALA A 5 21.03 -58.92 54.06
C ALA A 5 20.89 -57.41 54.33
N THR A 6 20.83 -57.01 55.61
CA THR A 6 20.47 -55.67 56.11
C THR A 6 21.56 -55.03 56.99
N GLU A 7 21.82 -53.72 56.80
CA GLU A 7 22.26 -52.68 57.80
C GLU A 7 23.48 -52.97 58.73
N PRO A 8 24.03 -52.02 59.54
CA PRO A 8 23.58 -50.67 59.99
C PRO A 8 24.61 -49.54 59.64
N THR A 9 24.62 -48.27 60.10
CA THR A 9 24.35 -47.66 61.42
C THR A 9 24.29 -46.12 61.33
N ALA A 10 23.51 -45.44 62.19
CA ALA A 10 23.55 -43.98 62.45
C ALA A 10 23.83 -43.69 63.95
N PRO A 11 24.24 -42.47 64.37
CA PRO A 11 23.31 -41.37 64.70
C PRO A 11 23.89 -39.97 64.29
N HIS A 12 23.47 -38.76 64.70
CA HIS A 12 22.51 -38.17 65.66
C HIS A 12 21.84 -36.92 64.99
N THR A 13 20.60 -36.50 65.31
CA THR A 13 20.18 -35.48 66.32
C THR A 13 20.90 -34.12 66.16
N GLU A 14 20.22 -32.97 65.93
CA GLU A 14 19.12 -32.38 66.71
C GLU A 14 18.27 -31.34 65.91
N ALA A 15 17.07 -31.02 66.41
CA ALA A 15 16.10 -29.99 65.94
C ALA A 15 15.49 -29.32 67.21
N PRO A 16 14.62 -28.26 67.22
CA PRO A 16 13.65 -27.85 66.17
C PRO A 16 13.24 -26.34 66.11
N ALA A 17 12.12 -26.05 65.41
CA ALA A 17 11.13 -24.99 65.70
C ALA A 17 11.50 -23.50 65.43
N THR A 18 10.61 -22.56 65.04
CA THR A 18 9.16 -22.56 64.74
C THR A 18 8.77 -21.25 64.01
N GLY A 19 7.63 -21.21 63.30
CA GLY A 19 6.81 -19.98 63.22
C GLY A 19 6.36 -19.50 61.84
N ALA A 20 5.04 -19.63 61.58
CA ALA A 20 4.26 -18.75 60.70
C ALA A 20 3.04 -18.25 61.52
N PRO A 21 2.49 -17.05 61.25
CA PRO A 21 1.27 -17.00 60.41
C PRO A 21 1.13 -15.71 59.57
N ALA A 22 -0.04 -15.51 58.93
CA ALA A 22 -0.33 -14.52 57.90
C ALA A 22 -1.11 -13.26 58.38
N ALA A 23 -1.11 -12.21 57.55
CA ALA A 23 -2.06 -11.07 57.50
C ALA A 23 -1.96 -10.40 56.11
N THR A 24 -2.95 -10.47 55.22
CA THR A 24 -4.10 -9.54 54.96
C THR A 24 -3.81 -8.15 54.34
N GLU A 25 -4.41 -7.97 53.15
CA GLU A 25 -5.06 -6.78 52.56
C GLU A 25 -4.30 -5.62 51.86
N GLN A 26 -4.98 -5.16 50.80
CA GLN A 26 -4.74 -4.12 49.78
C GLN A 26 -5.10 -2.69 50.28
N PRO A 27 -5.07 -1.61 49.45
CA PRO A 27 -4.41 -1.36 48.15
C PRO A 27 -3.63 0.00 48.09
N ALA A 28 -2.91 0.26 46.99
CA ALA A 28 -2.49 1.63 46.62
C ALA A 28 -2.68 1.88 45.11
N LYS A 29 -3.19 3.07 44.76
CA LYS A 29 -3.59 3.47 43.40
C LYS A 29 -2.52 4.29 42.67
N ALA A 30 -2.46 4.08 41.35
CA ALA A 30 -2.29 5.06 40.27
C ALA A 30 -1.17 6.12 40.34
N GLY A 31 -0.35 6.18 39.28
CA GLY A 31 0.43 7.39 38.98
C GLY A 31 1.67 7.18 38.12
N GLN A 32 1.53 6.81 36.84
CA GLN A 32 2.58 7.09 35.85
C GLN A 32 1.98 7.29 34.45
N ALA A 33 2.42 8.37 33.80
CA ALA A 33 1.98 8.81 32.48
C ALA A 33 2.49 7.86 31.37
N PRO A 34 1.87 7.85 30.18
CA PRO A 34 2.44 7.13 29.04
C PRO A 34 3.83 7.68 28.73
N ALA A 35 4.80 6.79 28.56
CA ALA A 35 6.13 7.17 28.11
C ALA A 35 6.06 7.61 26.64
N ASP A 36 6.68 8.75 26.32
CA ASP A 36 6.95 9.15 24.94
C ASP A 36 7.84 8.10 24.27
N ALA A 37 7.22 7.20 23.51
CA ALA A 37 7.92 6.22 22.70
C ALA A 37 8.42 6.84 21.40
N THR A 38 9.39 7.76 21.50
CA THR A 38 10.28 8.11 20.40
C THR A 38 11.20 6.92 20.12
N ALA A 39 10.65 5.90 19.44
CA ALA A 39 11.39 4.75 18.94
C ALA A 39 12.33 5.18 17.80
N ALA A 40 13.46 5.79 18.17
CA ALA A 40 14.62 5.84 17.31
C ALA A 40 15.06 4.39 17.00
N PRO A 41 15.47 4.07 15.76
CA PRO A 41 15.81 2.70 15.41
C PRO A 41 17.04 2.21 16.19
N ALA A 42 17.01 0.95 16.64
CA ALA A 42 18.12 0.30 17.32
C ALA A 42 19.30 -0.08 16.41
N ASN A 43 19.37 0.48 15.20
CA ASN A 43 20.40 0.27 14.20
C ASN A 43 20.67 1.61 13.47
N PRO A 44 21.91 2.13 13.44
CA PRO A 44 22.23 3.38 12.75
C PRO A 44 21.95 3.36 11.24
N ASP A 45 21.90 2.18 10.60
CA ASP A 45 21.72 2.03 9.15
C ASP A 45 20.25 1.83 8.73
N ALA A 46 19.32 1.82 9.68
CA ALA A 46 17.90 1.66 9.40
C ALA A 46 17.30 2.91 8.75
N ALA A 47 16.56 2.74 7.65
CA ALA A 47 15.83 3.84 7.04
C ALA A 47 14.65 4.31 7.93
N PRO A 48 14.17 5.56 7.77
CA PRO A 48 12.87 5.97 8.28
C PRO A 48 11.77 4.97 7.90
N VAL A 49 10.85 4.70 8.82
CA VAL A 49 9.74 3.75 8.61
C VAL A 49 8.78 4.23 7.52
N LEU A 50 8.52 5.54 7.50
CA LEU A 50 7.63 6.21 6.55
C LEU A 50 8.40 6.55 5.28
N ASP A 51 7.82 6.23 4.13
CA ASP A 51 8.43 6.45 2.82
C ASP A 51 8.64 7.96 2.54
N SER A 52 7.71 8.83 2.96
CA SER A 52 7.84 10.29 2.78
C SER A 52 8.98 10.93 3.60
N GLN A 53 9.44 10.24 4.65
CA GLN A 53 10.59 10.69 5.45
C GLN A 53 11.92 10.27 4.81
N LYS A 54 11.92 9.37 3.81
CA LYS A 54 13.10 9.00 3.03
C LYS A 54 13.39 10.04 1.96
N GLU A 55 12.36 10.51 1.25
CA GLU A 55 12.45 11.63 0.28
C GLU A 55 12.99 12.92 0.91
N SER A 56 12.66 13.16 2.18
CA SER A 56 13.12 14.34 2.94
C SER A 56 14.55 14.21 3.49
N ALA A 57 15.19 13.04 3.38
CA ALA A 57 16.52 12.81 3.92
C ALA A 57 17.59 13.17 2.87
N PRO A 58 18.56 14.06 3.18
CA PRO A 58 19.54 14.49 2.19
C PRO A 58 20.42 13.33 1.72
N THR A 59 20.49 13.15 0.40
CA THR A 59 21.51 12.32 -0.26
C THR A 59 22.88 12.99 -0.11
N ASN A 60 23.75 12.40 0.69
CA ASN A 60 25.17 12.74 0.86
C ASN A 60 25.48 14.22 1.20
N GLY A 61 25.22 14.62 2.44
CA GLY A 61 25.80 15.82 3.06
C GLY A 61 25.77 15.73 4.59
N PRO A 62 26.69 16.41 5.32
CA PRO A 62 26.58 16.52 6.77
C PRO A 62 25.26 17.23 7.12
N ALA A 63 24.54 16.71 8.11
CA ALA A 63 23.21 17.20 8.47
C ALA A 63 23.23 18.74 8.66
N PRO A 64 22.36 19.50 7.97
CA PRO A 64 22.33 20.94 8.15
C PRO A 64 21.99 21.25 9.61
N ALA A 65 22.84 22.07 10.24
CA ALA A 65 22.58 22.54 11.59
C ALA A 65 21.21 23.25 11.60
N ALA A 66 20.34 22.86 12.53
CA ALA A 66 18.99 23.39 12.64
C ALA A 66 19.02 24.88 13.06
N THR A 67 19.20 25.77 12.09
CA THR A 67 18.90 27.20 12.24
C THR A 67 17.40 27.35 12.37
N GLY A 68 16.95 27.68 13.57
CA GLY A 68 15.53 27.71 13.90
C GLY A 68 14.78 28.83 13.18
N GLU A 69 13.95 28.45 12.21
CA GLU A 69 12.82 29.25 11.77
C GLU A 69 11.53 28.68 12.36
N GLN A 70 10.87 29.53 13.14
CA GLN A 70 9.53 29.43 13.72
C GLN A 70 8.86 28.05 13.65
N THR A 71 9.08 27.25 14.69
CA THR A 71 8.16 26.18 15.07
C THR A 71 6.75 26.76 15.26
N ALA A 72 5.89 26.56 14.25
CA ALA A 72 4.46 26.49 14.50
C ALA A 72 4.25 25.54 15.68
N GLN A 73 3.47 25.97 16.68
CA GLN A 73 3.15 25.13 17.83
C GLN A 73 2.66 23.77 17.33
N PRO A 74 3.07 22.65 17.95
CA PRO A 74 2.63 21.34 17.50
C PRO A 74 1.11 21.28 17.65
N ALA A 75 0.41 21.39 16.51
CA ALA A 75 -1.01 21.08 16.45
C ALA A 75 -1.16 19.66 16.98
N ASP A 76 -1.98 19.50 18.02
CA ASP A 76 -2.19 18.21 18.66
C ASP A 76 -2.98 17.33 17.70
N ALA A 77 -2.25 16.61 16.85
CA ALA A 77 -2.82 15.80 15.80
C ALA A 77 -3.81 14.79 16.40
N ALA A 78 -4.96 14.62 15.75
CA ALA A 78 -5.99 13.73 16.25
C ALA A 78 -5.46 12.28 16.41
N PRO A 79 -6.01 11.49 17.35
CA PRO A 79 -5.75 10.05 17.37
C PRO A 79 -6.18 9.40 16.05
N PRO A 80 -5.60 8.24 15.69
CA PRO A 80 -5.99 7.50 14.50
C PRO A 80 -7.50 7.28 14.41
N PRO A 81 -8.13 7.46 13.23
CA PRO A 81 -9.54 7.16 13.02
C PRO A 81 -9.93 5.74 13.47
N ALA A 82 -11.13 5.59 14.04
CA ALA A 82 -11.64 4.29 14.49
C ALA A 82 -12.25 3.43 13.37
N SER A 83 -12.47 3.99 12.18
CA SER A 83 -13.03 3.30 11.00
C SER A 83 -12.76 4.09 9.72
N ASP A 84 -12.87 3.43 8.56
CA ASP A 84 -12.78 4.10 7.24
C ASP A 84 -13.79 5.26 7.11
N ALA A 85 -15.01 5.08 7.63
CA ALA A 85 -16.03 6.12 7.65
C ALA A 85 -15.59 7.36 8.44
N ALA A 86 -14.98 7.16 9.62
CA ALA A 86 -14.44 8.25 10.43
C ALA A 86 -13.17 8.88 9.82
N ALA A 87 -12.37 8.09 9.08
CA ALA A 87 -11.19 8.59 8.38
C ALA A 87 -11.57 9.48 7.19
N THR A 88 -12.61 9.10 6.44
CA THR A 88 -13.01 9.74 5.18
C THR A 88 -14.15 10.76 5.32
N GLU A 89 -14.64 11.03 6.53
CA GLU A 89 -15.77 11.92 6.83
C GLU A 89 -15.71 13.27 6.08
N ALA A 90 -14.54 13.92 6.08
CA ALA A 90 -14.31 15.20 5.39
C ALA A 90 -14.11 15.07 3.88
N ALA A 91 -13.74 13.88 3.40
CA ALA A 91 -13.46 13.57 2.01
C ALA A 91 -14.68 13.11 1.21
N GLN A 92 -15.80 12.76 1.87
CA GLN A 92 -16.99 12.24 1.18
C GLN A 92 -17.54 13.28 0.19
N PRO A 93 -17.76 12.90 -1.08
CA PRO A 93 -18.42 13.75 -2.06
C PRO A 93 -19.89 13.96 -1.67
N LYS A 94 -20.44 15.13 -2.02
CA LYS A 94 -21.86 15.45 -1.75
C LYS A 94 -22.84 14.55 -2.51
N GLU A 95 -22.44 14.14 -3.70
CA GLU A 95 -23.19 13.27 -4.60
C GLU A 95 -22.17 12.45 -5.41
N VAL A 96 -22.45 11.16 -5.58
CA VAL A 96 -21.67 10.25 -6.43
C VAL A 96 -22.54 9.92 -7.64
N GLN A 97 -22.24 10.54 -8.77
CA GLN A 97 -22.93 10.21 -10.01
C GLN A 97 -22.36 8.92 -10.60
N SER A 98 -23.25 8.05 -11.10
CA SER A 98 -22.89 6.84 -11.83
C SER A 98 -21.86 7.14 -12.92
N VAL A 99 -20.85 6.27 -13.07
CA VAL A 99 -19.83 6.35 -14.12
C VAL A 99 -20.40 6.32 -15.55
N LYS A 100 -21.68 5.93 -15.71
CA LYS A 100 -22.43 5.92 -16.97
C LYS A 100 -23.35 7.12 -17.19
N SER A 101 -23.44 8.08 -16.26
CA SER A 101 -24.32 9.26 -16.43
C SER A 101 -23.92 10.14 -17.61
N GLU A 102 -22.61 10.26 -17.85
CA GLU A 102 -22.06 11.07 -18.93
C GLU A 102 -22.17 10.35 -20.28
N LYS A 103 -22.61 11.07 -21.31
CA LYS A 103 -22.71 10.53 -22.68
C LYS A 103 -21.37 10.70 -23.40
N GLY A 104 -20.90 9.62 -24.04
CA GLY A 104 -19.75 9.65 -24.93
C GLY A 104 -20.10 9.22 -26.36
N SER A 105 -19.13 9.33 -27.26
CA SER A 105 -19.18 8.77 -28.61
C SER A 105 -18.31 7.52 -28.70
N ARG A 106 -18.85 6.42 -29.24
CA ARG A 106 -18.13 5.14 -29.41
C ARG A 106 -16.83 5.35 -30.20
N ARG A 107 -15.75 4.72 -29.74
CA ARG A 107 -14.43 4.69 -30.39
C ARG A 107 -13.98 3.23 -30.58
N ASP A 108 -13.22 2.97 -31.64
CA ASP A 108 -12.78 1.62 -32.03
C ASP A 108 -11.62 1.05 -31.19
N ARG A 109 -10.76 1.90 -30.60
CA ARG A 109 -9.53 1.52 -29.89
C ARG A 109 -9.27 2.36 -28.64
N SER A 110 -8.45 1.86 -27.72
CA SER A 110 -7.93 2.65 -26.60
C SER A 110 -6.72 3.50 -27.05
N PRO A 111 -6.47 4.70 -26.50
CA PRO A 111 -5.22 5.44 -26.75
C PRO A 111 -3.98 4.64 -26.31
N ASP A 112 -4.11 3.93 -25.18
CA ASP A 112 -3.04 3.14 -24.57
C ASP A 112 -2.75 1.82 -25.32
N GLU A 113 -3.49 1.49 -26.39
CA GLU A 113 -3.17 0.32 -27.24
C GLU A 113 -1.97 0.53 -28.15
N GLU A 114 -1.63 1.78 -28.50
CA GLU A 114 -0.59 2.00 -29.51
C GLU A 114 0.83 2.08 -28.94
N ASN A 115 1.04 2.81 -27.84
CA ASN A 115 2.27 2.82 -27.03
C ASN A 115 2.06 3.71 -25.78
N VAL A 116 2.44 3.25 -24.57
CA VAL A 116 2.46 4.10 -23.35
C VAL A 116 3.31 5.36 -23.57
N ARG A 117 4.38 5.28 -24.36
CA ARG A 117 5.23 6.42 -24.72
C ARG A 117 4.47 7.54 -25.45
N LYS A 118 3.46 7.20 -26.27
CA LYS A 118 2.63 8.17 -27.01
C LYS A 118 1.59 8.90 -26.16
N ARG A 119 1.38 8.49 -24.91
CA ARG A 119 0.45 9.13 -23.96
C ARG A 119 0.76 10.62 -23.85
N GLU A 120 -0.28 11.45 -23.86
CA GLU A 120 -0.15 12.88 -23.59
C GLU A 120 0.28 13.07 -22.12
N ARG A 121 1.19 14.02 -21.85
CA ARG A 121 1.72 14.28 -20.50
C ARG A 121 1.65 15.77 -20.18
N PRO A 122 1.64 16.15 -18.89
CA PRO A 122 1.78 17.54 -18.46
C PRO A 122 3.07 18.18 -19.02
N GLU A 123 3.02 19.49 -19.26
CA GLU A 123 4.19 20.27 -19.71
C GLU A 123 5.30 20.20 -18.65
N GLY A 124 6.54 19.92 -19.05
CA GLY A 124 7.66 19.66 -18.14
C GLY A 124 7.84 18.19 -17.73
N THR A 125 7.12 17.25 -18.38
CA THR A 125 7.37 15.80 -18.23
C THR A 125 8.28 15.29 -19.35
N ASP A 126 9.46 14.80 -19.02
CA ASP A 126 10.42 14.21 -19.95
C ASP A 126 10.34 12.68 -19.94
N VAL A 127 10.46 12.05 -21.12
CA VAL A 127 10.59 10.59 -21.25
C VAL A 127 12.08 10.25 -21.26
N ILE A 128 12.58 9.71 -20.16
CA ILE A 128 14.00 9.42 -19.94
C ILE A 128 14.43 8.16 -20.69
N ARG A 129 13.71 7.05 -20.49
CA ARG A 129 14.12 5.73 -20.99
C ARG A 129 12.93 4.81 -21.25
N GLU A 130 13.07 3.90 -22.21
CA GLU A 130 12.10 2.84 -22.51
C GLU A 130 12.79 1.49 -22.30
N ILE A 131 12.22 0.63 -21.46
CA ILE A 131 12.78 -0.67 -21.07
C ILE A 131 11.73 -1.75 -21.32
N GLY A 132 11.62 -2.16 -22.59
CA GLY A 132 10.54 -3.01 -23.08
C GLY A 132 9.21 -2.26 -23.06
N ASP A 133 8.23 -2.79 -22.34
CA ASP A 133 6.90 -2.22 -22.13
C ASP A 133 6.81 -1.17 -21.01
N ARG A 134 7.93 -0.84 -20.35
CA ARG A 134 8.03 0.17 -19.28
C ARG A 134 8.59 1.48 -19.83
N VAL A 135 7.95 2.60 -19.50
CA VAL A 135 8.38 3.95 -19.89
C VAL A 135 8.72 4.73 -18.64
N ILE A 136 9.96 5.20 -18.55
CA ILE A 136 10.46 5.94 -17.40
C ILE A 136 10.37 7.41 -17.72
N VAL A 137 9.70 8.14 -16.84
CA VAL A 137 9.37 9.55 -17.01
C VAL A 137 9.87 10.34 -15.82
N GLN A 138 10.35 11.54 -16.09
CA GLN A 138 10.77 12.50 -15.07
C GLN A 138 9.87 13.72 -15.15
N PHE A 139 9.43 14.21 -14.00
CA PHE A 139 8.84 15.54 -13.86
C PHE A 139 9.53 16.27 -12.72
N GLY A 140 10.20 17.38 -13.03
CA GLY A 140 11.07 18.06 -12.06
C GLY A 140 12.11 17.08 -11.49
N ASP A 141 12.14 16.95 -10.16
CA ASP A 141 13.05 16.04 -9.45
C ASP A 141 12.47 14.63 -9.25
N HIS A 142 11.23 14.36 -9.67
CA HIS A 142 10.56 13.07 -9.47
C HIS A 142 10.66 12.19 -10.71
N VAL A 143 11.32 11.04 -10.58
CA VAL A 143 11.40 9.99 -11.61
C VAL A 143 10.44 8.86 -11.26
N THR A 144 9.65 8.38 -12.22
CA THR A 144 8.72 7.29 -12.04
C THR A 144 8.63 6.41 -13.29
N VAL A 145 8.05 5.22 -13.14
CA VAL A 145 7.85 4.26 -14.22
C VAL A 145 6.37 4.08 -14.52
N GLU A 146 6.02 4.30 -15.78
CA GLU A 146 4.70 4.04 -16.36
C GLU A 146 4.69 2.67 -17.06
N SER A 147 3.55 1.97 -16.94
CA SER A 147 3.33 0.64 -17.49
C SER A 147 1.89 0.44 -17.97
N ASN A 148 1.67 -0.64 -18.73
CA ASN A 148 0.37 -0.95 -19.33
C ASN A 148 -0.32 -2.14 -18.63
N ASP A 149 -1.14 -1.85 -17.61
CA ASP A 149 -1.96 -2.84 -16.90
C ASP A 149 -3.02 -3.53 -17.79
N ARG A 150 -3.31 -3.00 -18.98
CA ARG A 150 -4.42 -3.42 -19.84
C ARG A 150 -4.46 -4.92 -20.15
N PRO A 151 -3.35 -5.63 -20.49
CA PRO A 151 -3.38 -7.07 -20.77
C PRO A 151 -3.79 -7.92 -19.55
N ARG A 152 -3.56 -7.41 -18.33
CA ARG A 152 -4.03 -8.01 -17.08
C ARG A 152 -5.50 -7.68 -16.84
N MET A 153 -5.91 -6.43 -17.08
CA MET A 153 -7.29 -5.96 -16.94
C MET A 153 -8.27 -6.65 -17.88
N THR A 154 -7.96 -6.77 -19.18
CA THR A 154 -8.86 -7.30 -20.22
C THR A 154 -8.85 -8.83 -20.33
N ARG A 155 -8.04 -9.52 -19.51
CA ARG A 155 -8.00 -10.99 -19.43
C ARG A 155 -9.38 -11.56 -19.14
N GLY A 156 -9.85 -12.51 -19.95
CA GLY A 156 -11.19 -13.11 -19.80
C GLY A 156 -12.34 -12.12 -19.98
N ALA A 157 -12.13 -11.01 -20.68
CA ALA A 157 -13.20 -10.12 -21.10
C ALA A 157 -13.96 -10.70 -22.30
N LYS A 158 -15.29 -10.62 -22.24
CA LYS A 158 -16.22 -10.98 -23.31
C LYS A 158 -16.30 -9.90 -24.39
N GLU A 159 -16.33 -8.64 -23.95
CA GLU A 159 -16.26 -7.46 -24.81
C GLU A 159 -15.44 -6.39 -24.08
N VAL A 160 -14.67 -5.59 -24.82
CA VAL A 160 -14.09 -4.34 -24.30
C VAL A 160 -14.33 -3.23 -25.30
N TYR A 161 -14.77 -2.06 -24.83
CA TYR A 161 -15.06 -0.93 -25.70
C TYR A 161 -14.75 0.43 -25.09
N TYR A 162 -14.68 1.44 -25.96
CA TYR A 162 -14.28 2.81 -25.63
C TYR A 162 -15.35 3.81 -26.02
N GLU A 163 -15.46 4.85 -25.21
CA GLU A 163 -16.21 6.05 -25.52
C GLU A 163 -15.33 7.27 -25.25
N ASP A 164 -15.29 8.18 -26.22
CA ASP A 164 -14.75 9.52 -26.02
C ASP A 164 -15.74 10.35 -25.20
N LEU A 165 -15.25 10.94 -24.11
CA LEU A 165 -15.97 11.85 -23.25
C LEU A 165 -15.45 13.29 -23.41
N PRO A 166 -16.27 14.30 -23.07
CA PRO A 166 -15.84 15.69 -22.92
C PRO A 166 -14.51 15.87 -22.18
N ARG A 167 -13.76 16.88 -22.62
CA ARG A 167 -12.42 17.28 -22.11
C ARG A 167 -11.28 16.29 -22.38
N GLY A 168 -11.39 15.50 -23.46
CA GLY A 168 -10.36 14.52 -23.84
C GLY A 168 -10.28 13.32 -22.89
N ARG A 169 -11.31 13.12 -22.07
CA ARG A 169 -11.45 11.99 -21.15
C ARG A 169 -11.97 10.78 -21.90
N ILE A 170 -11.64 9.59 -21.45
CA ILE A 170 -12.01 8.35 -22.15
C ILE A 170 -12.57 7.33 -21.16
N ARG A 171 -13.71 6.74 -21.53
CA ARG A 171 -14.35 5.66 -20.79
C ARG A 171 -14.04 4.32 -21.47
N GLU A 172 -13.33 3.46 -20.77
CA GLU A 172 -13.18 2.03 -21.08
C GLU A 172 -14.25 1.26 -20.33
N THR A 173 -14.97 0.35 -21.01
CA THR A 173 -15.85 -0.64 -20.38
C THR A 173 -15.37 -2.05 -20.74
N ILE A 174 -15.01 -2.82 -19.73
CA ILE A 174 -14.67 -4.25 -19.82
C ILE A 174 -15.88 -5.06 -19.36
N VAL A 175 -16.49 -5.83 -20.25
CA VAL A 175 -17.58 -6.76 -19.92
C VAL A 175 -16.99 -8.13 -19.64
N ARG A 176 -17.20 -8.66 -18.44
CA ARG A 176 -16.80 -10.02 -18.01
C ARG A 176 -17.83 -11.06 -18.46
N GLU A 177 -17.44 -12.33 -18.55
CA GLU A 177 -18.35 -13.44 -18.89
C GLU A 177 -19.53 -13.58 -17.91
N ASN A 178 -19.33 -13.28 -16.63
CA ASN A 178 -20.39 -13.27 -15.61
C ASN A 178 -21.33 -12.04 -15.69
N GLY A 179 -21.15 -11.17 -16.68
CA GLY A 179 -21.94 -9.96 -16.88
C GLY A 179 -21.51 -8.75 -16.04
N ASN A 180 -20.52 -8.88 -15.14
CA ASN A 180 -19.92 -7.73 -14.47
C ASN A 180 -19.29 -6.79 -15.51
N GLN A 181 -19.47 -5.48 -15.33
CA GLN A 181 -18.90 -4.46 -16.19
C GLN A 181 -17.93 -3.61 -15.37
N ILE A 182 -16.66 -3.60 -15.74
CA ILE A 182 -15.66 -2.72 -15.13
C ILE A 182 -15.56 -1.49 -16.01
N VAL A 183 -16.00 -0.36 -15.50
CA VAL A 183 -16.01 0.91 -16.22
C VAL A 183 -14.94 1.81 -15.62
N THR A 184 -13.92 2.14 -16.40
CA THR A 184 -12.82 3.03 -15.99
C THR A 184 -12.87 4.29 -16.83
N VAL A 185 -12.94 5.46 -16.18
CA VAL A 185 -12.78 6.76 -16.83
C VAL A 185 -11.39 7.29 -16.55
N ARG A 186 -10.66 7.61 -17.63
CA ARG A 186 -9.34 8.23 -17.59
C ARG A 186 -9.42 9.69 -18.00
N ASP A 187 -8.55 10.52 -17.43
CA ASP A 187 -8.31 11.86 -17.95
C ASP A 187 -7.48 11.83 -19.26
N ARG A 188 -7.20 13.01 -19.81
CA ARG A 188 -6.39 13.15 -21.05
C ARG A 188 -4.95 12.62 -20.91
N TYR A 189 -4.43 12.60 -19.67
CA TYR A 189 -3.10 12.11 -19.33
C TYR A 189 -3.10 10.62 -18.94
N GLY A 190 -4.25 9.94 -19.06
CA GLY A 190 -4.40 8.51 -18.76
C GLY A 190 -4.65 8.18 -17.28
N ASN A 191 -4.67 9.17 -16.37
CA ASN A 191 -4.88 8.94 -14.94
C ASN A 191 -6.27 8.38 -14.67
N VAL A 192 -6.41 7.44 -13.75
CA VAL A 192 -7.71 6.85 -13.36
C VAL A 192 -8.43 7.80 -12.40
N ILE A 193 -9.38 8.57 -12.93
CA ILE A 193 -10.19 9.52 -12.16
C ILE A 193 -11.52 8.94 -11.68
N ARG A 194 -12.08 7.94 -12.39
CA ARG A 194 -13.17 7.11 -11.86
C ARG A 194 -13.00 5.65 -12.28
N ARG A 195 -13.38 4.73 -11.41
CA ARG A 195 -13.53 3.30 -11.73
C ARG A 195 -14.70 2.74 -10.94
N SER A 196 -15.61 2.03 -11.60
CA SER A 196 -16.68 1.29 -10.94
C SER A 196 -16.81 -0.12 -11.48
N ARG A 197 -17.20 -1.06 -10.61
CA ARG A 197 -17.73 -2.38 -10.98
C ARG A 197 -19.25 -2.29 -10.95
N ILE A 198 -19.91 -2.57 -12.07
CA ILE A 198 -21.37 -2.66 -12.17
C ILE A 198 -21.74 -4.14 -12.32
N THR A 199 -22.54 -4.69 -11.42
CA THR A 199 -23.01 -6.08 -11.47
C THR A 199 -24.19 -6.24 -12.45
N PRO A 200 -24.55 -7.48 -12.86
CA PRO A 200 -25.67 -7.73 -13.78
C PRO A 200 -27.04 -7.24 -13.30
N ASP A 201 -27.23 -7.10 -11.98
CA ASP A 201 -28.43 -6.52 -11.36
C ASP A 201 -28.45 -4.98 -11.40
N GLY A 202 -27.40 -4.34 -11.92
CA GLY A 202 -27.28 -2.89 -12.07
C GLY A 202 -26.66 -2.17 -10.87
N ARG A 203 -26.23 -2.88 -9.81
CA ARG A 203 -25.58 -2.24 -8.65
C ARG A 203 -24.18 -1.77 -9.02
N GLU A 204 -23.85 -0.53 -8.67
CA GLU A 204 -22.55 0.09 -8.93
C GLU A 204 -21.72 0.16 -7.65
N TYR A 205 -20.55 -0.46 -7.67
CA TYR A 205 -19.53 -0.38 -6.63
C TYR A 205 -18.41 0.54 -7.12
N VAL A 206 -18.30 1.73 -6.53
CA VAL A 206 -17.35 2.77 -6.94
C VAL A 206 -15.99 2.49 -6.30
N MET A 207 -15.02 2.06 -7.10
CA MET A 207 -13.66 1.65 -6.71
C MET A 207 -12.68 2.83 -6.66
N VAL A 208 -12.87 3.81 -7.53
CA VAL A 208 -12.08 5.05 -7.58
C VAL A 208 -13.03 6.19 -7.90
N TYR A 209 -12.92 7.31 -7.18
CA TYR A 209 -13.69 8.52 -7.40
C TYR A 209 -12.87 9.77 -7.05
N VAL A 210 -12.51 10.54 -8.07
CA VAL A 210 -12.03 11.91 -7.92
C VAL A 210 -13.20 12.85 -8.17
N ASP A 211 -13.38 13.84 -7.30
CA ASP A 211 -14.42 14.86 -7.46
C ASP A 211 -14.04 15.83 -8.59
N ASP A 212 -15.01 16.13 -9.46
CA ASP A 212 -14.83 16.92 -10.69
C ASP A 212 -14.19 18.29 -10.46
N ARG A 213 -14.31 18.87 -9.25
CA ARG A 213 -13.65 20.13 -8.85
C ARG A 213 -12.13 20.05 -8.80
N TYR A 214 -11.55 18.85 -8.89
CA TYR A 214 -10.11 18.58 -8.94
C TYR A 214 -9.63 18.09 -10.31
N TYR A 215 -10.50 17.83 -11.30
CA TYR A 215 -10.07 17.39 -12.64
C TYR A 215 -9.26 18.45 -13.39
N ASP A 216 -9.67 19.72 -13.29
CA ASP A 216 -9.13 20.81 -14.12
C ASP A 216 -8.11 21.68 -13.36
N ARG A 217 -7.67 21.27 -12.16
CA ARG A 217 -7.10 22.22 -11.19
C ARG A 217 -5.68 22.70 -11.47
N ASP A 218 -4.85 21.92 -12.13
CA ASP A 218 -3.54 22.36 -12.61
C ASP A 218 -3.13 21.58 -13.87
N ASN A 219 -2.74 22.31 -14.92
CA ASN A 219 -2.02 21.74 -16.07
C ASN A 219 -0.56 21.37 -15.71
N SER A 220 -0.08 21.81 -14.55
CA SER A 220 1.22 21.46 -13.98
C SER A 220 1.07 20.29 -13.00
N TRP A 221 1.92 19.28 -13.13
CA TRP A 221 2.06 18.24 -12.12
C TRP A 221 2.45 18.87 -10.78
N ARG A 222 1.85 18.36 -9.70
CA ARG A 222 2.19 18.67 -8.31
C ARG A 222 1.95 17.41 -7.47
N ASP A 223 2.84 17.14 -6.53
CA ASP A 223 2.58 16.12 -5.51
C ASP A 223 1.51 16.67 -4.53
N PRO A 224 0.32 16.05 -4.45
CA PRO A 224 -0.73 16.45 -3.50
C PRO A 224 -0.34 16.26 -2.02
N GLY A 225 0.76 15.56 -1.73
CA GLY A 225 1.33 15.42 -0.39
C GLY A 225 2.04 16.67 0.13
N LEU A 226 2.47 17.59 -0.74
CA LEU A 226 3.27 18.76 -0.36
C LEU A 226 2.53 19.77 0.54
N ASP A 227 1.20 19.81 0.48
CA ASP A 227 0.35 20.65 1.35
C ASP A 227 0.04 19.99 2.71
N LEU A 228 0.46 18.73 2.91
CA LEU A 228 0.15 17.96 4.12
C LEU A 228 1.30 18.03 5.12
N ALA A 229 0.99 18.33 6.38
CA ALA A 229 1.97 18.25 7.46
C ALA A 229 2.61 16.84 7.54
N PRO A 230 3.90 16.68 7.86
CA PRO A 230 4.53 15.37 7.95
C PRO A 230 3.82 14.42 8.94
N ILE A 231 3.63 13.16 8.55
CA ILE A 231 3.03 12.15 9.43
C ILE A 231 3.90 11.97 10.68
N ARG A 232 3.23 11.89 11.83
CA ARG A 232 3.81 11.44 13.09
C ARG A 232 3.16 10.12 13.47
N LEU A 233 3.91 9.03 13.40
CA LEU A 233 3.37 7.71 13.70
C LEU A 233 3.04 7.62 15.21
N ARG A 234 1.74 7.51 15.53
CA ARG A 234 1.20 7.41 16.90
C ARG A 234 0.86 5.97 17.32
N ILE A 235 1.23 4.99 16.50
CA ILE A 235 1.05 3.55 16.73
C ILE A 235 2.41 2.84 16.68
N PRO A 236 2.57 1.67 17.31
CA PRO A 236 3.75 0.82 17.15
C PRO A 236 4.09 0.53 15.67
N VAL A 237 5.38 0.38 15.34
CA VAL A 237 5.82 0.13 13.96
C VAL A 237 5.25 -1.18 13.39
N ASN A 238 5.14 -2.22 14.22
CA ASN A 238 4.53 -3.51 13.87
C ASN A 238 2.99 -3.48 13.78
N GLU A 239 2.36 -2.36 14.15
CA GLU A 239 0.96 -2.07 13.83
C GLU A 239 0.82 -1.24 12.55
N TYR A 240 1.90 -0.69 12.00
CA TYR A 240 1.91 0.11 10.76
C TYR A 240 2.46 -0.66 9.55
N ILE A 241 3.51 -1.47 9.77
CA ILE A 241 4.06 -2.43 8.81
C ILE A 241 3.89 -3.84 9.36
N LEU A 242 3.41 -4.75 8.52
CA LEU A 242 3.39 -6.19 8.79
C LEU A 242 4.40 -6.88 7.87
N ASP A 243 5.54 -7.27 8.41
CA ASP A 243 6.49 -8.14 7.70
C ASP A 243 5.90 -9.56 7.62
N ALA A 244 5.92 -10.17 6.43
CA ALA A 244 5.31 -11.48 6.16
C ALA A 244 6.00 -12.62 6.92
N ALA A 245 7.27 -12.44 7.29
CA ALA A 245 8.01 -13.37 8.15
C ALA A 245 7.44 -13.48 9.57
N ASP A 246 6.74 -12.45 10.07
CA ASP A 246 6.16 -12.40 11.43
C ASP A 246 4.70 -12.90 11.49
N VAL A 247 4.22 -13.57 10.43
CA VAL A 247 2.83 -14.02 10.29
C VAL A 247 2.69 -15.52 10.59
N ASP A 248 2.53 -15.84 11.88
CA ASP A 248 2.22 -17.20 12.36
C ASP A 248 0.76 -17.62 12.10
N ASP A 249 -0.17 -16.65 12.09
CA ASP A 249 -1.61 -16.86 11.86
C ASP A 249 -2.05 -16.22 10.54
N PRO A 250 -2.51 -17.00 9.54
CA PRO A 250 -3.10 -16.48 8.30
C PRO A 250 -4.18 -15.40 8.50
N GLN A 251 -4.94 -15.47 9.60
CA GLN A 251 -5.99 -14.50 9.90
C GLN A 251 -5.44 -13.09 10.16
N ARG A 252 -4.15 -12.97 10.50
CA ARG A 252 -3.42 -11.71 10.77
C ARG A 252 -3.39 -10.76 9.58
N TYR A 253 -3.16 -11.26 8.35
CA TYR A 253 -3.16 -10.44 7.12
C TYR A 253 -4.48 -9.69 6.98
N TYR A 254 -5.60 -10.40 7.14
CA TYR A 254 -6.93 -9.83 7.06
C TYR A 254 -7.16 -8.82 8.20
N THR A 255 -6.86 -9.15 9.45
CA THR A 255 -7.12 -8.21 10.58
C THR A 255 -6.26 -6.96 10.51
N PHE A 256 -5.11 -7.02 9.83
CA PHE A 256 -4.21 -5.90 9.60
C PHE A 256 -4.65 -5.03 8.41
N LEU A 257 -5.07 -5.64 7.30
CA LEU A 257 -5.59 -4.93 6.12
C LEU A 257 -6.99 -4.33 6.35
N ASP A 258 -7.83 -4.91 7.21
CA ASP A 258 -9.16 -4.38 7.62
C ASP A 258 -9.04 -3.17 8.57
N GLN A 259 -7.82 -2.74 8.94
CA GLN A 259 -7.60 -1.56 9.79
C GLN A 259 -7.84 -0.24 9.04
N PRO A 260 -8.40 0.78 9.72
CA PRO A 260 -8.62 2.10 9.13
C PRO A 260 -7.31 2.88 8.92
N PRO A 261 -7.30 3.92 8.07
CA PRO A 261 -6.18 4.86 7.93
C PRO A 261 -5.62 5.38 9.26
N ILE A 262 -4.33 5.73 9.30
CA ILE A 262 -3.70 6.28 10.52
C ILE A 262 -3.96 7.79 10.73
N GLU A 263 -4.43 8.49 9.69
CA GLU A 263 -4.84 9.90 9.73
C GLU A 263 -6.20 10.10 9.05
N ARG A 264 -6.86 11.23 9.32
CA ARG A 264 -8.07 11.64 8.58
C ARG A 264 -7.70 12.11 7.18
N ILE A 265 -8.54 11.77 6.22
CA ILE A 265 -8.37 12.02 4.79
C ILE A 265 -9.15 13.29 4.42
N GLN A 266 -8.49 14.25 3.78
CA GLN A 266 -9.07 15.57 3.46
C GLN A 266 -9.90 15.56 2.17
N ARG A 267 -9.53 14.71 1.21
CA ARG A 267 -10.26 14.46 -0.05
C ARG A 267 -9.91 13.06 -0.57
N LEU A 268 -10.74 12.54 -1.47
CA LEU A 268 -10.36 11.39 -2.27
C LEU A 268 -9.29 11.79 -3.32
N TYR A 269 -8.43 10.84 -3.64
CA TYR A 269 -7.30 10.97 -4.55
C TYR A 269 -7.47 10.06 -5.77
N SER A 270 -6.85 10.41 -6.89
CA SER A 270 -6.72 9.46 -8.01
C SER A 270 -5.78 8.32 -7.62
N VAL A 271 -5.87 7.18 -8.32
CA VAL A 271 -4.89 6.09 -8.14
C VAL A 271 -3.47 6.61 -8.40
N ASP A 272 -3.29 7.42 -9.45
CA ASP A 272 -2.01 7.97 -9.87
C ASP A 272 -1.49 9.09 -8.94
N GLU A 273 -2.36 9.71 -8.15
CA GLU A 273 -1.98 10.57 -7.01
C GLU A 273 -1.44 9.76 -5.85
N VAL A 274 -2.12 8.66 -5.48
CA VAL A 274 -1.63 7.74 -4.45
C VAL A 274 -0.30 7.13 -4.87
N LYS A 275 -0.16 6.65 -6.11
CA LYS A 275 1.08 6.03 -6.60
C LYS A 275 2.30 6.94 -6.49
N ARG A 276 2.17 8.23 -6.85
CA ARG A 276 3.32 9.16 -6.86
C ARG A 276 3.65 9.79 -5.50
N SER A 277 2.69 9.86 -4.57
CA SER A 277 2.84 10.60 -3.32
C SER A 277 3.12 9.68 -2.13
N ALA A 278 4.38 9.56 -1.71
CA ALA A 278 4.73 8.77 -0.53
C ALA A 278 3.97 9.25 0.73
N ARG A 279 3.81 10.57 0.88
CA ARG A 279 3.06 11.19 1.98
C ARG A 279 1.58 10.78 2.02
N ILE A 280 0.96 10.46 0.89
CA ILE A 280 -0.40 9.90 0.84
C ILE A 280 -0.39 8.39 1.08
N ARG A 281 0.55 7.65 0.48
CA ARG A 281 0.67 6.19 0.70
C ARG A 281 0.83 5.86 2.18
N ASP A 282 1.60 6.67 2.89
CA ASP A 282 1.85 6.48 4.32
C ASP A 282 0.65 6.75 5.24
N ILE A 283 -0.48 7.25 4.71
CA ILE A 283 -1.75 7.35 5.46
C ILE A 283 -2.38 5.96 5.71
N VAL A 284 -2.00 4.95 4.92
CA VAL A 284 -2.47 3.55 5.06
C VAL A 284 -1.32 2.60 5.37
N ARG A 285 -1.65 1.52 6.10
CA ARG A 285 -0.69 0.48 6.51
C ARG A 285 -0.13 -0.29 5.32
N ARG A 286 1.06 -0.88 5.50
CA ARG A 286 1.76 -1.68 4.49
C ARG A 286 2.03 -3.10 4.99
N VAL A 287 1.82 -4.09 4.14
CA VAL A 287 2.29 -5.47 4.34
C VAL A 287 3.55 -5.64 3.49
N ASP A 288 4.68 -6.03 4.09
CA ASP A 288 5.94 -6.26 3.39
C ASP A 288 6.13 -7.77 3.17
N LEU A 289 6.10 -8.22 1.92
CA LEU A 289 6.31 -9.61 1.52
C LEU A 289 7.81 -9.97 1.46
N ASP A 290 8.50 -9.77 2.57
CA ASP A 290 9.94 -10.02 2.75
C ASP A 290 10.36 -11.50 2.61
N THR A 291 9.40 -12.41 2.79
CA THR A 291 9.59 -13.85 2.55
C THR A 291 9.61 -14.23 1.07
N LEU A 292 9.02 -13.42 0.17
CA LEU A 292 8.92 -13.69 -1.27
C LEU A 292 10.26 -13.41 -1.97
N THR A 293 10.85 -14.40 -2.62
CA THR A 293 12.13 -14.23 -3.33
C THR A 293 11.99 -14.20 -4.84
N PHE A 294 12.74 -13.29 -5.45
CA PHE A 294 13.01 -13.24 -6.88
C PHE A 294 14.48 -13.58 -7.14
N GLU A 295 14.75 -14.25 -8.26
CA GLU A 295 16.11 -14.43 -8.75
C GLU A 295 16.76 -13.08 -9.12
N THR A 296 18.09 -13.03 -9.08
CA THR A 296 18.85 -11.81 -9.37
C THR A 296 18.57 -11.33 -10.80
N GLY A 297 18.17 -10.06 -10.95
CA GLY A 297 17.76 -9.48 -12.23
C GLY A 297 16.43 -9.99 -12.80
N SER A 298 15.72 -10.89 -12.11
CA SER A 298 14.42 -11.41 -12.56
C SER A 298 13.23 -10.81 -11.81
N ALA A 299 12.09 -10.82 -12.48
CA ALA A 299 10.76 -10.55 -11.95
C ALA A 299 9.88 -11.81 -11.87
N ASP A 300 10.36 -12.98 -12.30
CA ASP A 300 9.63 -14.23 -12.26
C ASP A 300 9.45 -14.71 -10.80
N ILE A 301 8.27 -15.22 -10.48
CA ILE A 301 7.97 -15.85 -9.19
C ILE A 301 8.06 -17.38 -9.38
N PRO A 302 9.02 -18.07 -8.73
CA PRO A 302 9.09 -19.53 -8.77
C PRO A 302 7.79 -20.19 -8.28
N GLU A 303 7.42 -21.35 -8.84
CA GLU A 303 6.17 -22.03 -8.49
C GLU A 303 6.07 -22.35 -6.98
N GLY A 304 7.19 -22.74 -6.36
CA GLY A 304 7.27 -22.99 -4.91
C GLY A 304 7.08 -21.75 -4.04
N GLU A 305 7.25 -20.54 -4.59
CA GLU A 305 7.04 -19.27 -3.89
C GLU A 305 5.57 -18.84 -3.91
N LEU A 306 4.75 -19.32 -4.87
CA LEU A 306 3.33 -18.96 -4.99
C LEU A 306 2.54 -19.30 -3.72
N GLY A 307 2.91 -20.37 -3.01
CA GLY A 307 2.29 -20.76 -1.74
C GLY A 307 2.34 -19.67 -0.66
N LYS A 308 3.35 -18.79 -0.68
CA LYS A 308 3.50 -17.68 0.26
C LYS A 308 2.44 -16.59 0.07
N LEU A 309 1.89 -16.46 -1.14
CA LEU A 309 0.83 -15.50 -1.44
C LEU A 309 -0.56 -15.98 -1.01
N LYS A 310 -0.72 -17.27 -0.66
CA LYS A 310 -2.05 -17.87 -0.43
C LYS A 310 -2.82 -17.20 0.70
N SER A 311 -2.25 -17.08 1.90
CA SER A 311 -2.94 -16.53 3.07
C SER A 311 -3.24 -15.03 2.95
N LEU A 312 -2.40 -14.30 2.19
CA LEU A 312 -2.68 -12.94 1.77
C LEU A 312 -3.87 -12.88 0.79
N ALA A 313 -3.91 -13.78 -0.20
CA ALA A 313 -5.01 -13.83 -1.15
C ALA A 313 -6.34 -14.19 -0.47
N GLU A 314 -6.35 -15.17 0.44
CA GLU A 314 -7.52 -15.50 1.28
C GLU A 314 -7.99 -14.28 2.11
N ALA A 315 -7.06 -13.45 2.60
CA ALA A 315 -7.40 -12.19 3.26
C ALA A 315 -7.99 -11.14 2.31
N MET A 316 -7.45 -11.00 1.09
CA MET A 316 -7.99 -10.12 0.05
C MET A 316 -9.39 -10.56 -0.41
N GLU A 317 -9.61 -11.86 -0.64
CA GLU A 317 -10.93 -12.43 -0.96
C GLU A 317 -11.96 -12.10 0.13
N LYS A 318 -11.59 -12.28 1.41
CA LYS A 318 -12.47 -11.98 2.54
C LYS A 318 -12.81 -10.49 2.65
N LEU A 319 -11.88 -9.59 2.32
CA LEU A 319 -12.14 -8.15 2.22
C LEU A 319 -13.05 -7.82 1.02
N LEU A 320 -12.78 -8.40 -0.16
CA LEU A 320 -13.59 -8.23 -1.37
C LEU A 320 -15.02 -8.76 -1.21
N GLY A 321 -15.20 -9.82 -0.42
CA GLY A 321 -16.51 -10.36 -0.04
C GLY A 321 -17.33 -9.44 0.87
N LYS A 322 -16.68 -8.55 1.64
CA LYS A 322 -17.35 -7.47 2.38
C LYS A 322 -17.62 -6.27 1.47
N ASN A 323 -16.64 -5.89 0.65
CA ASN A 323 -16.68 -4.70 -0.18
C ASN A 323 -16.08 -5.00 -1.57
N PRO A 324 -16.90 -5.20 -2.61
CA PRO A 324 -16.40 -5.44 -3.97
C PRO A 324 -15.57 -4.29 -4.57
N ALA A 325 -15.55 -3.11 -3.93
CA ALA A 325 -14.78 -1.95 -4.36
C ALA A 325 -13.33 -1.89 -3.80
N GLU A 326 -12.91 -2.85 -2.97
CA GLU A 326 -11.57 -2.84 -2.36
C GLU A 326 -10.45 -2.72 -3.40
N THR A 327 -9.52 -1.80 -3.21
CA THR A 327 -8.40 -1.55 -4.13
C THR A 327 -7.08 -1.65 -3.37
N PHE A 328 -6.18 -2.47 -3.89
CA PHE A 328 -4.86 -2.74 -3.31
C PHE A 328 -3.76 -2.21 -4.25
N LEU A 329 -2.80 -1.50 -3.68
CA LEU A 329 -1.55 -1.11 -4.34
C LEU A 329 -0.47 -2.12 -4.00
N ILE A 330 0.17 -2.67 -5.02
CA ILE A 330 1.33 -3.56 -4.94
C ILE A 330 2.56 -2.74 -5.34
N GLU A 331 3.52 -2.64 -4.41
CA GLU A 331 4.69 -1.78 -4.45
C GLU A 331 5.94 -2.64 -4.67
N GLY A 332 6.66 -2.45 -5.76
CA GLY A 332 7.92 -3.14 -6.03
C GLY A 332 9.13 -2.34 -5.54
N HIS A 333 10.12 -3.02 -4.95
CA HIS A 333 11.40 -2.42 -4.57
C HIS A 333 12.60 -3.27 -5.00
N THR A 334 13.75 -2.61 -5.15
CA THR A 334 15.08 -3.22 -5.37
C THR A 334 16.04 -2.80 -4.26
N ASP A 335 17.23 -3.42 -4.25
CA ASP A 335 18.41 -2.81 -3.67
C ASP A 335 18.99 -1.73 -4.61
N ALA A 336 19.98 -0.99 -4.12
CA ALA A 336 20.66 0.10 -4.83
C ALA A 336 21.77 -0.36 -5.80
N VAL A 337 21.66 -1.59 -6.32
CA VAL A 337 22.66 -2.15 -7.26
C VAL A 337 22.10 -2.14 -8.67
N GLY A 338 22.52 -1.17 -9.47
CA GLY A 338 22.09 -1.03 -10.86
C GLY A 338 22.20 0.42 -11.35
N SER A 339 21.34 0.77 -12.31
CA SER A 339 20.93 2.15 -12.52
C SER A 339 19.52 2.33 -11.95
N ASP A 340 19.21 3.53 -11.48
CA ASP A 340 17.88 3.93 -11.00
C ASP A 340 16.79 3.52 -12.00
N GLU A 341 17.04 3.69 -13.31
CA GLU A 341 16.08 3.33 -14.35
C GLU A 341 15.86 1.82 -14.49
N ASP A 342 16.94 1.03 -14.49
CA ASP A 342 16.82 -0.44 -14.54
C ASP A 342 16.13 -0.97 -13.27
N ASN A 343 16.39 -0.35 -12.11
CA ASN A 343 15.76 -0.69 -10.83
C ASN A 343 14.28 -0.31 -10.77
N LEU A 344 13.88 0.85 -11.31
CA LEU A 344 12.48 1.23 -11.49
C LEU A 344 11.75 0.23 -12.41
N ALA A 345 12.31 -0.10 -13.58
CA ALA A 345 11.69 -1.05 -14.50
C ALA A 345 11.59 -2.48 -13.92
N LEU A 346 12.64 -2.96 -13.22
CA LEU A 346 12.65 -4.28 -12.60
C LEU A 346 11.65 -4.38 -11.44
N SER A 347 11.59 -3.36 -10.59
CA SER A 347 10.63 -3.33 -9.47
C SER A 347 9.17 -3.31 -9.95
N ASP A 348 8.86 -2.56 -11.01
CA ASP A 348 7.49 -2.50 -11.55
C ASP A 348 7.07 -3.83 -12.20
N ARG A 349 8.02 -4.52 -12.87
CA ARG A 349 7.82 -5.90 -13.34
C ARG A 349 7.55 -6.88 -12.18
N ARG A 350 8.27 -6.76 -11.05
CA ARG A 350 8.03 -7.59 -9.85
C ARG A 350 6.64 -7.37 -9.26
N ALA A 351 6.20 -6.11 -9.18
CA ALA A 351 4.85 -5.77 -8.74
C ALA A 351 3.78 -6.36 -9.68
N GLU A 352 3.98 -6.29 -11.00
CA GLU A 352 3.11 -6.94 -11.99
C GLU A 352 3.09 -8.47 -11.87
N SER A 353 4.23 -9.11 -11.65
CA SER A 353 4.29 -10.56 -11.43
C SER A 353 3.48 -10.98 -10.21
N VAL A 354 3.54 -10.24 -9.10
CA VAL A 354 2.72 -10.50 -7.91
C VAL A 354 1.24 -10.27 -8.22
N ALA A 355 0.88 -9.16 -8.89
CA ALA A 355 -0.51 -8.91 -9.29
C ALA A 355 -1.05 -10.01 -10.23
N SER A 356 -0.21 -10.51 -11.13
CA SER A 356 -0.52 -11.60 -12.05
C SER A 356 -0.65 -12.94 -11.33
N ALA A 357 0.20 -13.26 -10.35
CA ALA A 357 0.07 -14.44 -9.51
C ALA A 357 -1.23 -14.42 -8.70
N LEU A 358 -1.53 -13.29 -8.04
CA LEU A 358 -2.80 -13.07 -7.32
C LEU A 358 -4.03 -13.24 -8.25
N THR A 359 -3.95 -12.72 -9.48
CA THR A 359 -5.03 -12.86 -10.48
C THR A 359 -5.19 -14.30 -10.98
N ASN A 360 -4.09 -14.97 -11.31
CA ASN A 360 -4.12 -16.25 -12.05
C ASN A 360 -4.22 -17.48 -11.15
N SER A 361 -3.56 -17.46 -10.00
CA SER A 361 -3.51 -18.59 -9.06
C SER A 361 -4.57 -18.49 -7.96
N PHE A 362 -5.03 -17.28 -7.65
CA PHE A 362 -5.95 -17.01 -6.53
C PHE A 362 -7.18 -16.17 -6.94
N ALA A 363 -7.44 -16.02 -8.24
CA ALA A 363 -8.64 -15.36 -8.79
C ALA A 363 -8.95 -13.94 -8.26
N ILE A 364 -7.98 -13.24 -7.64
CA ILE A 364 -8.17 -11.85 -7.19
C ILE A 364 -8.43 -10.98 -8.42
N PRO A 365 -9.57 -10.27 -8.53
CA PRO A 365 -9.94 -9.64 -9.79
C PRO A 365 -8.95 -8.53 -10.15
N PRO A 366 -8.47 -8.45 -11.40
CA PRO A 366 -7.34 -7.59 -11.75
C PRO A 366 -7.67 -6.11 -11.53
N GLU A 367 -8.93 -5.70 -11.69
CA GLU A 367 -9.39 -4.32 -11.43
C GLU A 367 -9.24 -3.83 -9.99
N ASN A 368 -9.13 -4.76 -9.02
CA ASN A 368 -8.90 -4.49 -7.61
C ASN A 368 -7.40 -4.36 -7.27
N LEU A 369 -6.50 -4.65 -8.22
CA LEU A 369 -5.04 -4.62 -8.04
C LEU A 369 -4.39 -3.54 -8.92
N VAL A 370 -3.59 -2.68 -8.30
CA VAL A 370 -2.77 -1.63 -8.92
C VAL A 370 -1.30 -1.93 -8.64
N THR A 371 -0.40 -1.66 -9.58
CA THR A 371 1.05 -1.87 -9.42
C THR A 371 1.84 -0.58 -9.57
N GLN A 372 2.96 -0.47 -8.82
CA GLN A 372 4.01 0.51 -9.04
C GLN A 372 5.38 -0.03 -8.62
N GLY A 373 6.39 0.13 -9.46
CA GLY A 373 7.79 0.02 -9.07
C GLY A 373 8.36 1.34 -8.56
N TYR A 374 9.13 1.29 -7.48
CA TYR A 374 9.84 2.43 -6.92
C TYR A 374 11.37 2.24 -6.90
N GLY A 375 11.87 1.14 -7.47
CA GLY A 375 13.29 0.78 -7.43
C GLY A 375 13.87 0.88 -6.02
N GLU A 376 14.93 1.67 -5.90
CA GLU A 376 15.65 1.95 -4.66
C GLU A 376 15.16 3.19 -3.89
N GLN A 377 14.21 3.98 -4.42
CA GLN A 377 13.76 5.26 -3.84
C GLN A 377 13.35 5.16 -2.35
N PHE A 378 12.87 3.99 -1.92
CA PHE A 378 12.38 3.74 -0.56
C PHE A 378 13.04 2.53 0.10
N LEU A 379 14.38 2.47 0.12
CA LEU A 379 15.14 1.44 0.85
C LEU A 379 14.61 1.23 2.30
N LYS A 380 14.66 -0.02 2.77
CA LYS A 380 14.42 -0.43 4.18
C LYS A 380 15.73 -0.33 4.99
N VAL A 381 16.86 -0.64 4.37
CA VAL A 381 18.23 -0.47 4.91
C VAL A 381 19.00 0.49 4.02
N LYS A 382 19.57 1.57 4.57
CA LYS A 382 20.27 2.61 3.79
C LYS A 382 21.68 2.15 3.39
N THR A 383 21.78 1.40 2.30
CA THR A 383 23.06 0.89 1.80
C THR A 383 23.05 0.71 0.28
N GLU A 384 24.18 1.06 -0.34
CA GLU A 384 24.50 0.81 -1.76
C GLU A 384 24.73 -0.70 -2.05
N ALA A 385 24.82 -1.54 -1.00
CA ALA A 385 25.08 -2.96 -1.14
C ALA A 385 23.79 -3.77 -1.40
N ALA A 386 23.90 -4.82 -2.23
CA ALA A 386 22.81 -5.75 -2.50
C ALA A 386 22.26 -6.39 -1.21
N THR A 387 21.08 -5.96 -0.78
CA THR A 387 20.44 -6.35 0.51
C THR A 387 19.08 -6.98 0.23
N ARG A 388 18.81 -8.13 0.87
CA ARG A 388 17.58 -8.89 0.64
C ARG A 388 16.34 -8.13 1.15
N GLU A 389 16.51 -7.41 2.25
CA GLU A 389 15.55 -6.56 2.94
C GLU A 389 15.04 -5.40 2.05
N ASN A 390 15.86 -4.97 1.10
CA ASN A 390 15.52 -3.94 0.12
C ASN A 390 14.76 -4.52 -1.08
N ARG A 391 15.11 -5.74 -1.53
CA ARG A 391 14.41 -6.50 -2.59
C ARG A 391 13.09 -7.11 -2.08
N ARG A 392 12.11 -6.26 -1.79
CA ARG A 392 10.79 -6.64 -1.24
C ARG A 392 9.63 -6.22 -2.16
N VAL A 393 8.45 -6.77 -1.88
CA VAL A 393 7.16 -6.27 -2.41
C VAL A 393 6.29 -5.79 -1.25
N GLY A 394 5.86 -4.53 -1.28
CA GLY A 394 4.90 -3.96 -0.34
C GLY A 394 3.46 -4.07 -0.85
N ILE A 395 2.49 -4.15 0.03
CA ILE A 395 1.06 -4.14 -0.31
C ILE A 395 0.31 -3.21 0.63
N ARG A 396 -0.46 -2.27 0.07
CA ARG A 396 -1.28 -1.30 0.80
C ARG A 396 -2.74 -1.42 0.35
N ARG A 397 -3.68 -1.47 1.30
CA ARG A 397 -5.12 -1.30 1.02
C ARG A 397 -5.39 0.20 0.85
N ILE A 398 -5.61 0.65 -0.37
CA ILE A 398 -5.74 2.09 -0.69
C ILE A 398 -7.19 2.55 -0.82
N THR A 399 -8.18 1.66 -0.69
CA THR A 399 -9.63 1.95 -0.79
C THR A 399 -10.07 3.22 -0.06
N PRO A 400 -9.67 3.49 1.20
CA PRO A 400 -10.10 4.71 1.90
C PRO A 400 -9.58 6.00 1.25
N LEU A 401 -8.46 5.94 0.52
CA LEU A 401 -7.85 7.07 -0.16
C LEU A 401 -8.52 7.40 -1.51
N VAL A 402 -9.12 6.40 -2.16
CA VAL A 402 -9.60 6.50 -3.55
C VAL A 402 -11.11 6.33 -3.72
N ALA A 403 -11.82 5.75 -2.76
CA ALA A 403 -13.24 5.41 -2.86
C ALA A 403 -14.10 6.05 -1.76
N PRO A 404 -15.35 6.48 -2.07
CA PRO A 404 -16.32 6.89 -1.06
C PRO A 404 -16.81 5.67 -0.27
N VAL A 405 -17.21 5.87 0.99
CA VAL A 405 -17.65 4.76 1.88
C VAL A 405 -19.12 4.38 1.62
N ALA A 406 -19.83 5.15 0.79
CA ALA A 406 -21.24 4.95 0.45
C ALA A 406 -21.58 3.63 -0.28
N ASN A 407 -20.59 2.79 -0.61
CA ASN A 407 -20.77 1.49 -1.28
C ASN A 407 -21.25 0.35 -0.34
N ALA A 408 -21.47 0.62 0.96
CA ALA A 408 -21.60 -0.41 2.00
C ALA A 408 -23.03 -0.72 2.51
N ASN A 409 -24.08 -0.31 1.79
CA ASN A 409 -25.50 -0.52 2.15
C ASN A 409 -26.24 -1.39 1.12
#